data_AF-A0A949V3I9-F1
#
_entry.id   AF-A0A949V3I9-F1
#
_cell.length_a   1.000
_cell.length_b   1.000
_cell.length_c   1.000
_cell.angle_alpha   90.00
_cell.angle_beta   90.00
_cell.angle_gamma   90.00
#
_symmetry.space_group_name_H-M   'P 1'
#
loop_
_entity.id
_entity.type
_entity.pdbx_description
1 polymer ?
#
loop_
_entity_poly.entity_id
_entity_poly.type
_entity_poly.pdbx_seq_one_letter_code
_entity_poly.pdbx_strand_id
1 'polypeptide(L)'
;RLAAYRRPSRQAAIEPPVPYPENSLSYLGNVFNEKARAFYAKHGVSLIEAAYECHQEKGEVSLMITKHCLRYSFNLCPKQVKGLRPDPMTLINGKDKLTLRFDCKPCEMHV
;
A
#
# COMPACT_ATOMS: atom_id res chain seq x y z
N ARG A 1 0.62 -22.23 27.19
CA ARG A 1 0.74 -20.92 26.49
C ARG A 1 -0.61 -20.37 26.03
N LEU A 2 -1.50 -21.14 25.38
CA LEU A 2 -2.84 -20.68 24.99
C LEU A 2 -3.84 -20.53 26.16
N ALA A 3 -3.81 -21.46 27.12
CA ALA A 3 -4.75 -21.45 28.27
C ALA A 3 -4.59 -20.25 29.24
N ALA A 4 -3.44 -19.57 29.21
CA ALA A 4 -3.16 -18.40 30.05
C ALA A 4 -3.41 -17.06 29.34
N TYR A 5 -3.68 -17.07 28.03
CA TYR A 5 -3.92 -15.84 27.29
C TYR A 5 -5.36 -15.38 27.49
N ARG A 6 -5.55 -14.32 28.27
CA ARG A 6 -6.83 -13.63 28.39
C ARG A 6 -6.88 -12.49 27.38
N ARG A 7 -7.79 -12.59 26.40
CA ARG A 7 -7.99 -11.52 25.42
C ARG A 7 -8.43 -10.23 26.14
N PRO A 8 -7.77 -9.08 25.91
CA PRO A 8 -8.22 -7.83 26.49
C PRO A 8 -9.62 -7.49 26.00
N SER A 9 -10.41 -6.85 26.87
CA SER A 9 -11.72 -6.32 26.49
C SER A 9 -11.57 -5.19 25.47
N ARG A 10 -12.60 -5.01 24.64
CA ARG A 10 -12.65 -3.90 23.68
C ARG A 10 -12.73 -2.58 24.44
N GLN A 11 -11.87 -1.62 24.10
CA GLN A 11 -11.96 -0.25 24.62
C GLN A 11 -13.22 0.45 24.08
N ALA A 12 -13.77 1.38 24.87
CA ALA A 12 -14.85 2.24 24.42
C ALA A 12 -14.40 3.12 23.24
N ALA A 13 -15.32 3.44 22.34
CA ALA A 13 -15.05 4.37 21.25
C ALA A 13 -14.87 5.79 21.82
N ILE A 14 -13.94 6.56 21.24
CA ILE A 14 -13.74 7.98 21.56
C ILE A 14 -14.84 8.78 20.86
N GLU A 15 -15.46 9.71 21.60
CA GLU A 15 -16.47 10.64 21.09
C GLU A 15 -16.07 12.09 21.47
N PRO A 16 -16.02 13.03 20.50
CA PRO A 16 -16.32 12.86 19.08
C PRO A 16 -15.25 12.02 18.34
N PRO A 17 -15.58 11.47 17.16
CA PRO A 17 -14.65 10.65 16.39
C PRO A 17 -13.41 11.46 16.00
N VAL A 18 -12.23 10.86 16.21
CA VAL A 18 -10.95 11.51 15.86
C VAL A 18 -10.84 11.66 14.34
N PRO A 19 -10.54 12.85 13.79
CA PRO A 19 -10.42 13.02 12.35
C PRO A 19 -9.29 12.14 11.77
N TYR A 20 -9.54 11.57 10.59
CA TYR A 20 -8.49 10.88 9.84
C TYR A 20 -7.47 11.90 9.29
N PRO A 21 -6.17 11.57 9.21
CA PRO A 21 -5.15 12.53 8.77
C PRO A 21 -5.35 13.07 7.34
N GLU A 22 -5.98 12.28 6.47
CA GLU A 22 -6.22 12.62 5.07
C GLU A 22 -7.72 12.81 4.81
N ASN A 23 -8.10 13.75 3.95
CA ASN A 23 -9.50 14.00 3.61
C ASN A 23 -9.96 13.19 2.38
N SER A 24 -9.02 12.54 1.69
CA SER A 24 -9.26 11.76 0.49
C SER A 24 -8.42 10.49 0.51
N LEU A 25 -9.03 9.36 0.17
CA LEU A 25 -8.37 8.07 0.02
C LEU A 25 -8.51 7.61 -1.42
N SER A 26 -7.37 7.36 -2.06
CA SER A 26 -7.35 6.70 -3.37
C SER A 26 -7.53 5.18 -3.23
N TYR A 27 -7.45 4.45 -4.35
CA TYR A 27 -7.45 2.98 -4.34
C TYR A 27 -6.41 2.35 -3.39
N LEU A 28 -5.31 3.06 -3.08
CA LEU A 28 -4.28 2.64 -2.11
C LEU A 28 -4.79 2.58 -0.66
N GLY A 29 -5.92 3.23 -0.37
CA GLY A 29 -6.58 3.18 0.94
C GLY A 29 -7.24 1.84 1.25
N ASN A 30 -7.29 0.90 0.30
CA ASN A 30 -7.84 -0.46 0.45
C ASN A 30 -9.26 -0.49 1.06
N VAL A 31 -10.09 0.49 0.73
CA VAL A 31 -11.48 0.57 1.21
C VAL A 31 -12.38 -0.32 0.35
N PHE A 32 -12.39 -1.62 0.69
CA PHE A 32 -13.10 -2.64 -0.08
C PHE A 32 -14.59 -2.77 0.25
N ASN A 33 -14.98 -2.60 1.52
CA ASN A 33 -16.34 -2.87 1.99
C ASN A 33 -17.05 -1.63 2.56
N GLU A 34 -18.38 -1.70 2.64
CA GLU A 34 -19.22 -0.61 3.12
C GLU A 34 -18.92 -0.21 4.57
N LYS A 35 -18.54 -1.15 5.43
CA LYS A 35 -18.20 -0.86 6.84
C LYS A 35 -16.94 -0.02 6.94
N ALA A 36 -15.94 -0.29 6.11
CA ALA A 36 -14.74 0.53 6.02
C ALA A 36 -15.07 1.93 5.48
N ARG A 37 -15.90 2.02 4.43
CA ARG A 37 -16.36 3.33 3.91
C ARG A 37 -17.08 4.17 4.97
N ALA A 38 -18.00 3.56 5.71
CA ALA A 38 -18.71 4.22 6.81
C ALA A 38 -17.77 4.67 7.94
N PHE A 39 -16.74 3.88 8.24
CA PHE A 39 -15.70 4.26 9.20
C PHE A 39 -14.96 5.51 8.75
N TYR A 40 -14.37 5.52 7.56
CA TYR A 40 -13.62 6.67 7.07
C TYR A 40 -14.49 7.93 6.92
N ALA A 41 -15.74 7.79 6.48
CA ALA A 41 -16.69 8.90 6.41
C ALA A 41 -17.01 9.48 7.81
N LYS A 42 -17.21 8.62 8.83
CA LYS A 42 -17.39 9.06 10.24
C LYS A 42 -16.16 9.82 10.76
N HIS A 43 -14.98 9.53 10.21
CA HIS A 43 -13.71 10.18 10.55
C HIS A 43 -13.35 11.36 9.62
N GLY A 44 -14.29 11.86 8.82
CA GLY A 44 -14.13 13.10 8.05
C GLY A 44 -13.56 12.95 6.64
N VAL A 45 -13.33 11.72 6.15
CA VAL A 45 -12.89 11.49 4.77
C VAL A 45 -14.05 11.70 3.81
N SER A 46 -13.92 12.65 2.88
CA SER A 46 -14.99 13.01 1.94
C SER A 46 -14.92 12.25 0.62
N LEU A 47 -13.71 11.99 0.12
CA LEU A 47 -13.49 11.26 -1.14
C LEU A 47 -12.89 9.89 -0.82
N ILE A 48 -13.59 8.83 -1.15
CA ILE A 48 -13.15 7.45 -0.89
C ILE A 48 -13.30 6.66 -2.19
N GLU A 49 -12.19 6.47 -2.90
CA GLU A 49 -12.14 5.60 -4.07
C GLU A 49 -12.28 4.13 -3.66
N ALA A 50 -12.75 3.29 -4.59
CA ALA A 50 -12.85 1.86 -4.36
C ALA A 50 -11.44 1.23 -4.35
N ALA A 51 -11.27 0.18 -3.55
CA ALA A 51 -10.06 -0.63 -3.60
C ALA A 51 -9.85 -1.21 -5.02
N TYR A 52 -8.59 -1.45 -5.39
CA TYR A 52 -8.21 -1.95 -6.71
C TYR A 52 -8.93 -3.26 -7.08
N GLU A 53 -9.15 -4.14 -6.11
CA GLU A 53 -9.82 -5.43 -6.26
C GLU A 53 -11.31 -5.31 -6.62
N CYS A 54 -11.91 -4.12 -6.49
CA CYS A 54 -13.25 -3.86 -6.99
C CYS A 54 -13.30 -3.71 -8.53
N HIS A 55 -12.17 -3.90 -9.23
CA HIS A 55 -12.03 -3.96 -10.69
C HIS A 55 -12.54 -2.70 -11.43
N GLN A 56 -12.44 -1.53 -10.80
CA GLN A 56 -12.87 -0.25 -11.39
C GLN A 56 -11.75 0.47 -12.16
N GLU A 57 -10.48 0.10 -11.95
CA GLU A 57 -9.34 0.69 -12.66
C GLU A 57 -8.79 -0.25 -13.75
N LYS A 58 -8.55 0.29 -14.95
CA LYS A 58 -8.17 -0.48 -16.16
C LYS A 58 -6.72 -0.23 -16.63
N GLY A 59 -5.83 0.22 -15.74
CA GLY A 59 -4.46 0.60 -16.07
C GLY A 59 -3.38 -0.13 -15.28
N GLU A 60 -2.12 0.01 -15.71
CA GLU A 60 -0.95 -0.35 -14.89
C GLU A 60 -0.83 0.65 -13.73
N VAL A 61 -1.32 0.25 -12.56
CA VAL A 61 -1.23 1.04 -11.32
C VAL A 61 -0.33 0.34 -10.31
N SER A 62 0.28 1.11 -9.41
CA SER A 62 1.12 0.53 -8.35
C SER A 62 0.24 -0.12 -7.30
N LEU A 63 0.41 -1.42 -7.08
CA LEU A 63 -0.28 -2.19 -6.04
C LEU A 63 0.42 -2.08 -4.70
N MET A 64 1.75 -1.95 -4.73
CA MET A 64 2.55 -1.85 -3.52
C MET A 64 3.71 -0.89 -3.73
N ILE A 65 3.91 0.01 -2.77
CA ILE A 65 5.05 0.92 -2.70
C ILE A 65 5.89 0.51 -1.50
N THR A 66 7.15 0.15 -1.74
CA THR A 66 8.03 -0.34 -0.68
C THR A 66 9.37 0.40 -0.67
N LYS A 67 9.94 0.55 0.53
CA LYS A 67 11.32 1.02 0.70
C LYS A 67 12.34 -0.08 0.42
N HIS A 68 11.92 -1.35 0.44
CA HIS A 68 12.78 -2.46 0.03
C HIS A 68 13.01 -2.39 -1.48
N CYS A 69 14.27 -2.40 -1.91
CA CYS A 69 14.63 -2.20 -3.31
C CYS A 69 15.46 -3.38 -3.81
N LEU A 70 14.90 -4.17 -4.73
CA LEU A 70 15.62 -5.31 -5.31
C LEU A 70 16.89 -4.91 -6.06
N ARG A 71 16.90 -3.72 -6.69
CA ARG A 71 18.13 -3.17 -7.28
C ARG A 71 19.21 -2.98 -6.24
N TYR A 72 18.87 -2.52 -5.04
CA TYR A 72 19.85 -2.42 -3.95
C TYR A 72 20.32 -3.81 -3.50
N SER A 73 19.38 -4.73 -3.26
CA SER A 73 19.69 -6.09 -2.82
C SER A 73 20.56 -6.89 -3.79
N PHE A 74 20.49 -6.60 -5.09
CA PHE A 74 21.29 -7.26 -6.12
C PHE A 74 22.50 -6.43 -6.61
N ASN A 75 22.90 -5.38 -5.87
CA ASN A 75 24.01 -4.48 -6.26
C ASN A 75 23.82 -3.79 -7.62
N LEU A 76 22.56 -3.63 -8.05
CA LEU A 76 22.15 -2.95 -9.27
C LEU A 76 21.67 -1.51 -9.00
N CYS A 77 22.00 -0.93 -7.85
CA CYS A 77 21.53 0.41 -7.51
C CYS A 77 22.40 1.49 -8.19
N PRO A 78 21.83 2.38 -9.04
CA PRO A 78 22.60 3.44 -9.69
C PRO A 78 23.15 4.49 -8.71
N LYS A 79 22.64 4.54 -7.47
CA LYS A 79 23.22 5.36 -6.39
C LYS A 79 24.52 4.77 -5.84
N GLN A 80 24.68 3.44 -5.88
CA GLN A 80 25.89 2.76 -5.41
C GLN A 80 26.94 2.67 -6.53
N VAL A 81 26.50 2.34 -7.74
CA VAL A 81 27.37 2.19 -8.91
C VAL A 81 27.00 3.25 -9.94
N LYS A 82 27.80 4.31 -10.04
CA LYS A 82 27.59 5.39 -11.00
C LYS A 82 27.68 4.86 -12.44
N GLY A 83 26.77 5.31 -13.30
CA GLY A 83 26.74 4.92 -14.71
C GLY A 83 26.03 3.59 -15.01
N LEU A 84 25.60 2.86 -13.97
CA LEU A 84 24.83 1.64 -14.16
C LEU A 84 23.42 1.94 -14.69
N ARG A 85 23.00 1.21 -15.72
CA ARG A 85 21.64 1.22 -16.26
C ARG A 85 21.05 -0.18 -16.10
N PRO A 86 20.40 -0.49 -14.96
CA PRO A 86 19.86 -1.82 -14.72
C PRO A 86 18.68 -2.09 -15.65
N ASP A 87 18.60 -3.32 -16.14
CA ASP A 87 17.49 -3.78 -16.95
C ASP A 87 16.14 -3.68 -16.19
N PRO A 88 15.02 -3.60 -16.93
CA PRO A 88 13.69 -3.73 -16.33
C PRO A 88 13.54 -5.06 -15.58
N MET A 89 12.84 -5.03 -14.45
CA MET A 89 12.59 -6.23 -13.64
C MET A 89 11.09 -6.47 -13.55
N THR A 90 10.70 -7.74 -13.50
CA THR A 90 9.30 -8.14 -13.26
C THR A 90 9.26 -9.21 -12.18
N LEU A 91 8.24 -9.16 -11.32
CA LEU A 91 7.89 -10.27 -10.43
C LEU A 91 6.88 -11.18 -11.13
N ILE A 92 7.07 -12.49 -10.96
CA ILE A 92 6.16 -13.50 -11.48
C ILE A 92 5.56 -14.22 -10.29
N ASN A 93 4.24 -14.16 -10.15
CA ASN A 93 3.49 -14.88 -9.13
C ASN A 93 2.42 -15.73 -9.80
N GLY A 94 2.73 -17.02 -10.02
CA GLY A 94 1.86 -17.91 -10.78
C GLY A 94 1.67 -17.41 -12.21
N LYS A 95 0.45 -16.95 -12.54
CA LYS A 95 0.10 -16.40 -13.87
C LYS A 95 0.31 -14.89 -13.97
N ASP A 96 0.48 -14.21 -12.85
CA ASP A 96 0.57 -12.76 -12.80
C ASP A 96 2.00 -12.30 -13.02
N LYS A 97 2.17 -11.31 -13.90
CA LYS A 97 3.44 -10.66 -14.19
C LYS A 97 3.33 -9.19 -13.79
N LEU A 98 4.05 -8.81 -12.75
CA LEU A 98 4.05 -7.47 -12.17
C LEU A 98 5.32 -6.74 -12.57
N THR A 99 5.18 -5.58 -13.21
CA THR A 99 6.32 -4.79 -13.67
C THR A 99 6.84 -3.91 -12.55
N LEU A 100 8.12 -4.05 -12.21
CA LEU A 100 8.73 -3.25 -11.15
C LEU A 100 9.19 -1.90 -11.68
N ARG A 101 8.74 -0.82 -11.04
CA ARG A 101 9.25 0.53 -11.28
C ARG A 101 10.05 0.99 -10.06
N PHE A 102 11.21 1.58 -10.30
CA PHE A 102 12.12 2.00 -9.24
C PHE A 102 12.28 3.51 -9.28
N ASP A 103 11.71 4.21 -8.30
CA ASP A 103 11.98 5.64 -8.11
C ASP A 103 13.17 5.82 -7.17
N CYS A 104 14.32 6.11 -7.78
CA CYS A 104 15.54 6.31 -7.04
C CYS A 104 15.52 7.58 -6.20
N LYS A 105 14.68 8.59 -6.48
CA LYS A 105 14.67 9.85 -5.72
C LYS A 105 14.14 9.65 -4.28
N PRO A 106 12.91 9.18 -4.05
CA PRO A 106 12.39 8.81 -2.72
C PRO A 106 12.89 7.43 -2.24
N CYS A 107 13.64 6.71 -3.07
CA CYS A 107 14.12 5.35 -2.84
C CYS A 107 12.98 4.36 -2.61
N GLU A 108 12.10 4.26 -3.59
CA GLU A 108 10.90 3.44 -3.57
C GLU A 108 10.88 2.46 -4.75
N MET A 109 10.38 1.26 -4.48
CA MET A 109 10.05 0.26 -5.49
C MET A 109 8.53 0.13 -5.54
N HIS A 110 7.98 0.36 -6.72
CA HIS A 110 6.59 0.20 -7.07
C HIS A 110 6.42 -1.15 -7.76
N VAL A 111 5.48 -1.94 -7.24
CA VAL A 111 5.06 -3.23 -7.78
C VAL A 111 3.72 -3.07 -8.48
#